data_AF-A0A662S5B5-F1
#
_entry.id   AF-A0A662S5B5-F1
#
_cell.length_a   1.000
_cell.length_b   1.000
_cell.length_c   1.000
_cell.angle_alpha   90.00
_cell.angle_beta   90.00
_cell.angle_gamma   90.00
#
_symmetry.space_group_name_H-M   'P 1'
#
loop_
_entity.id
_entity.type
_entity.pdbx_description
1 polymer ?
#
loop_
_entity_poly.entity_id
_entity_poly.type
_entity_poly.pdbx_seq_one_letter_code
_entity_poly.pdbx_strand_id
1 'polypeptide(L)'
;GIVGIVPSAEAKILSLDEAVTEGRYLRDDDENCVLISEGFKERLGLSIGNNLTLWVSGEKLTLRVVGIFDDRKLENIRDLDGEPFLPMKIVELRRAQVDEGIDIITEGLRPCSASEVLVTTWKTASKIPEVQISRLDIVLKEGEDLKELAKMIALNKGLRAWASTREGIYLAKLSPYFEGKGLPIAIPWLIVVLNVVITMLNSLYERRKEILIYSSIGINPSQIAGIFLAEAGVIGIVGGGLGYLLGLCWYRILSLIGASLQVKQKISALWTLAAMAVSLTAVLVGGLTALKGSVVITPSLRRKWRVDSSSYRIAEPFKLTLPILVFKEEVDEFVDFFLEELRSHVDDCEHIYILGERREGVDKLFSWEIEFFYTYGGQMSLVHTRNKLLLRKERGKDYYEAMLLSDGIPEAVQRTASFVRRILLKWNVRRGKLKRSSLKSGV
;
A
#
# COMPACT_ATOMS: atom_id res chain seq x y z
N GLY A 1 34.61 16.52 -44.35
CA GLY A 1 34.77 17.04 -42.99
C GLY A 1 36.20 17.47 -42.76
N ILE A 2 36.44 18.38 -41.81
CA ILE A 2 37.79 18.77 -41.39
C ILE A 2 37.91 18.43 -39.90
N VAL A 3 38.98 17.74 -39.53
CA VAL A 3 39.27 17.38 -38.14
C VAL A 3 40.58 18.06 -37.73
N GLY A 4 40.51 18.86 -36.67
CA GLY A 4 41.67 19.48 -36.03
C GLY A 4 42.13 18.67 -34.84
N ILE A 5 43.39 18.29 -34.79
CA ILE A 5 43.96 17.49 -33.70
C ILE A 5 45.16 18.17 -33.05
N VAL A 6 45.52 17.75 -31.84
CA VAL A 6 46.84 18.00 -31.26
C VAL A 6 47.68 16.75 -31.54
N PRO A 7 48.57 16.74 -32.56
CA PRO A 7 49.19 15.51 -33.06
C PRO A 7 49.88 14.67 -31.97
N SER A 8 50.66 15.30 -31.09
CA SER A 8 51.39 14.57 -30.03
C SER A 8 50.49 13.92 -28.98
N ALA A 9 49.30 14.49 -28.74
CA ALA A 9 48.30 13.93 -27.83
C ALA A 9 47.49 12.84 -28.54
N GLU A 10 47.04 13.11 -29.76
CA GLU A 10 46.22 12.19 -30.56
C GLU A 10 46.93 10.87 -30.84
N ALA A 11 48.23 10.93 -31.15
CA ALA A 11 49.08 9.75 -31.31
C ALA A 11 49.12 8.88 -30.04
N LYS A 12 49.06 9.47 -28.83
CA LYS A 12 49.06 8.72 -27.58
C LYS A 12 47.70 8.12 -27.23
N ILE A 13 46.62 8.74 -27.67
CA ILE A 13 45.26 8.37 -27.29
C ILE A 13 44.69 7.35 -28.28
N LEU A 14 44.71 7.68 -29.57
CA LEU A 14 44.11 6.86 -30.63
C LEU A 14 45.15 6.18 -31.54
N SER A 15 46.45 6.41 -31.32
CA SER A 15 47.53 5.88 -32.18
C SER A 15 47.33 6.24 -33.66
N LEU A 16 46.81 7.46 -33.91
CA LEU A 16 46.45 7.92 -35.24
C LEU A 16 47.65 7.98 -36.20
N ASP A 17 48.85 8.12 -35.68
CA ASP A 17 50.10 8.09 -36.43
C ASP A 17 50.37 6.75 -37.11
N GLU A 18 49.91 5.62 -36.55
CA GLU A 18 50.04 4.28 -37.14
C GLU A 18 49.20 4.08 -38.40
N ALA A 19 48.23 4.97 -38.63
CA ALA A 19 47.41 4.96 -39.84
C ALA A 19 48.13 5.63 -41.03
N VAL A 20 49.19 6.42 -40.81
CA VAL A 20 49.94 7.06 -41.89
C VAL A 20 50.79 6.03 -42.61
N THR A 21 50.63 5.92 -43.93
CA THR A 21 51.37 4.97 -44.78
C THR A 21 52.46 5.64 -45.61
N GLU A 22 52.24 6.88 -46.04
CA GLU A 22 53.22 7.64 -46.81
C GLU A 22 53.49 9.02 -46.18
N GLY A 23 54.74 9.49 -46.31
CA GLY A 23 55.15 10.81 -45.82
C GLY A 23 55.43 10.81 -44.33
N ARG A 24 54.97 11.86 -43.63
CA ARG A 24 55.14 12.00 -42.18
C ARG A 24 53.84 12.37 -41.50
N TYR A 25 53.71 11.97 -40.24
CA TYR A 25 52.65 12.48 -39.36
C TYR A 25 52.83 13.98 -39.06
N LEU A 26 51.74 14.62 -38.63
CA LEU A 26 51.73 16.02 -38.22
C LEU A 26 52.54 16.22 -36.93
N ARG A 27 53.08 17.43 -36.77
CA ARG A 27 53.74 17.91 -35.55
C ARG A 27 52.92 19.05 -34.95
N ASP A 28 53.00 19.24 -33.65
CA ASP A 28 52.21 20.27 -32.94
C ASP A 28 52.48 21.71 -33.42
N ASP A 29 53.66 21.95 -33.99
CA ASP A 29 54.07 23.24 -34.54
C ASP A 29 53.86 23.35 -36.06
N ASP A 30 53.33 22.31 -36.71
CA ASP A 30 52.95 22.41 -38.12
C ASP A 30 51.77 23.37 -38.28
N GLU A 31 51.97 24.39 -39.11
CA GLU A 31 50.91 25.29 -39.57
C GLU A 31 50.58 25.02 -41.03
N ASN A 32 49.28 25.13 -41.37
CA ASN A 32 48.78 24.97 -42.74
C ASN A 32 49.24 23.65 -43.39
N CYS A 33 49.36 22.58 -42.60
CA CYS A 33 49.70 21.24 -43.07
C CYS A 33 48.48 20.32 -42.93
N VAL A 34 48.35 19.34 -43.82
CA VAL A 34 47.22 18.42 -43.84
C VAL A 34 47.66 16.99 -44.11
N LEU A 35 46.97 16.06 -43.46
CA LEU A 35 46.99 14.64 -43.78
C LEU A 35 45.70 14.30 -44.51
N ILE A 36 45.83 13.55 -45.60
CA ILE A 36 44.73 13.15 -46.46
C ILE A 36 44.66 11.63 -46.52
N SER A 37 43.52 11.07 -46.92
CA SER A 37 43.40 9.64 -47.13
C SER A 37 43.95 9.22 -48.51
N GLU A 38 44.26 7.94 -48.70
CA GLU A 38 44.66 7.38 -50.00
C GLU A 38 43.58 7.59 -51.06
N GLY A 39 42.30 7.34 -50.72
CA GLY A 39 41.19 7.62 -51.62
C GLY A 39 41.04 9.11 -51.97
N PHE A 40 41.38 10.02 -51.05
CA PHE A 40 41.39 11.47 -51.33
C PHE A 40 42.53 11.86 -52.28
N LYS A 41 43.73 11.28 -52.06
CA LYS A 41 44.92 11.44 -52.91
C LYS A 41 44.61 11.04 -54.36
N GLU A 42 44.06 9.85 -54.58
CA GLU A 42 43.73 9.33 -55.91
C GLU A 42 42.68 10.18 -56.63
N ARG A 43 41.61 10.59 -55.93
CA ARG A 43 40.51 11.37 -56.52
C ARG A 43 40.94 12.74 -57.04
N LEU A 44 41.93 13.37 -56.41
CA LEU A 44 42.39 14.71 -56.78
C LEU A 44 43.79 14.72 -57.41
N GLY A 45 44.41 13.56 -57.62
CA GLY A 45 45.75 13.44 -58.19
C GLY A 45 46.82 14.14 -57.34
N LEU A 46 46.67 14.15 -56.01
CA LEU A 46 47.59 14.82 -55.10
C LEU A 46 48.77 13.92 -54.71
N SER A 47 49.87 14.52 -54.30
CA SER A 47 51.06 13.86 -53.78
C SER A 47 51.62 14.63 -52.59
N ILE A 48 52.49 13.99 -51.81
CA ILE A 48 53.18 14.63 -50.69
C ILE A 48 53.92 15.88 -51.19
N GLY A 49 53.76 16.98 -50.46
CA GLY A 49 54.34 18.28 -50.80
C GLY A 49 53.47 19.14 -51.72
N ASN A 50 52.37 18.63 -52.30
CA ASN A 50 51.42 19.46 -53.02
C ASN A 50 50.62 20.35 -52.06
N ASN A 51 50.13 21.47 -52.60
CA ASN A 51 49.27 22.40 -51.88
C ASN A 51 47.81 22.17 -52.27
N LEU A 52 47.00 21.78 -51.30
CA LEU A 52 45.55 21.69 -51.39
C LEU A 52 44.95 23.06 -51.09
N THR A 53 44.21 23.63 -52.04
CA THR A 53 43.48 24.88 -51.84
C THR A 53 42.00 24.58 -51.60
N LEU A 54 41.48 25.04 -50.46
CA LEU A 54 40.07 24.91 -50.07
C LEU A 54 39.42 26.29 -50.05
N TRP A 55 38.14 26.32 -50.38
CA TRP A 55 37.28 27.49 -50.21
C TRP A 55 36.25 27.15 -49.13
N VAL A 56 36.34 27.81 -47.98
CA VAL A 56 35.44 27.59 -46.84
C VAL A 56 34.85 28.92 -46.45
N SER A 57 33.52 29.03 -46.51
CA SER A 57 32.76 30.24 -46.15
C SER A 57 33.27 31.53 -46.82
N GLY A 58 33.74 31.41 -48.07
CA GLY A 58 34.29 32.53 -48.86
C GLY A 58 35.78 32.83 -48.64
N GLU A 59 36.43 32.17 -47.68
CA GLU A 59 37.88 32.30 -47.44
C GLU A 59 38.68 31.22 -48.16
N LYS A 60 39.84 31.61 -48.69
CA LYS A 60 40.77 30.71 -49.37
C LYS A 60 41.80 30.19 -48.37
N LEU A 61 41.80 28.89 -48.12
CA LEU A 61 42.78 28.21 -47.29
C LEU A 61 43.71 27.37 -48.15
N THR A 62 45.02 27.48 -47.95
CA THR A 62 46.00 26.66 -48.66
C THR A 62 46.75 25.79 -47.65
N LEU A 63 46.63 24.48 -47.81
CA LEU A 63 47.22 23.47 -46.92
C LEU A 63 48.24 22.62 -47.68
N ARG A 64 49.42 22.42 -47.12
CA ARG A 64 50.43 21.52 -47.68
C ARG A 64 50.18 20.08 -47.24
N VAL A 65 50.11 19.16 -48.19
CA VAL A 65 49.98 17.72 -47.90
C VAL A 65 51.32 17.21 -47.37
N VAL A 66 51.35 16.69 -46.13
CA VAL A 66 52.59 16.19 -45.49
C VAL A 66 52.63 14.69 -45.29
N GLY A 67 51.47 14.03 -45.36
CA GLY A 67 51.35 12.59 -45.22
C GLY A 67 49.98 12.09 -45.67
N ILE A 68 49.90 10.77 -45.88
CA ILE A 68 48.73 10.08 -46.39
C ILE A 68 48.36 8.93 -45.45
N PHE A 69 47.07 8.81 -45.13
CA PHE A 69 46.52 7.73 -44.33
C PHE A 69 46.02 6.58 -45.19
N ASP A 70 46.11 5.37 -44.65
CA ASP A 70 45.32 4.23 -45.13
C ASP A 70 43.85 4.41 -44.76
N ASP A 71 42.98 4.34 -45.78
CA ASP A 71 41.54 4.56 -45.64
C ASP A 71 40.91 3.59 -44.62
N ARG A 72 41.28 2.30 -44.67
CA ARG A 72 40.70 1.26 -43.81
C ARG A 72 41.16 1.39 -42.37
N LYS A 73 42.44 1.69 -42.14
CA LYS A 73 42.96 1.94 -40.80
C LYS A 73 42.23 3.12 -40.18
N LEU A 74 42.10 4.23 -40.90
CA LEU A 74 41.44 5.43 -40.40
C LEU A 74 39.95 5.17 -40.09
N GLU A 75 39.22 4.45 -40.96
CA GLU A 75 37.81 4.09 -40.75
C GLU A 75 37.59 3.12 -39.58
N ASN A 76 38.62 2.36 -39.19
CA ASN A 76 38.54 1.39 -38.10
C ASN A 76 38.91 1.98 -36.73
N ILE A 77 39.46 3.20 -36.67
CA ILE A 77 39.74 3.86 -35.39
C ILE A 77 38.42 4.13 -34.67
N ARG A 78 38.39 3.79 -33.38
CA ARG A 78 37.27 4.00 -32.47
C ARG A 78 37.74 4.83 -31.29
N ASP A 79 36.90 5.78 -30.90
CA ASP A 79 37.12 6.61 -29.74
C ASP A 79 36.71 5.86 -28.46
N LEU A 80 36.94 6.44 -27.28
CA LEU A 80 36.63 5.83 -25.99
C LEU A 80 35.14 5.54 -25.78
N ASP A 81 34.26 6.24 -26.49
CA ASP A 81 32.82 6.00 -26.49
C ASP A 81 32.38 4.88 -27.44
N GLY A 82 33.30 4.34 -28.24
CA GLY A 82 33.06 3.34 -29.26
C GLY A 82 32.57 3.90 -30.59
N GLU A 83 32.42 5.22 -30.72
CA GLU A 83 32.08 5.87 -31.99
C GLU A 83 33.32 5.98 -32.90
N PRO A 84 33.12 6.12 -34.23
CA PRO A 84 34.21 6.39 -35.14
C PRO A 84 34.91 7.72 -34.80
N PHE A 85 36.23 7.77 -35.07
CA PHE A 85 36.99 9.02 -35.07
C PHE A 85 36.45 10.02 -36.12
N LEU A 86 35.93 9.49 -37.23
CA LEU A 86 35.47 10.29 -38.35
C LEU A 86 34.22 11.12 -38.00
N PRO A 87 34.16 12.39 -38.44
CA PRO A 87 33.01 13.25 -38.18
C PRO A 87 31.75 12.72 -38.86
N MET A 88 30.59 13.05 -38.28
CA MET A 88 29.29 12.71 -38.85
C MET A 88 28.90 13.70 -39.95
N LYS A 89 28.28 13.20 -41.03
CA LYS A 89 27.64 13.98 -42.08
C LYS A 89 26.15 13.71 -42.13
N ILE A 90 25.39 14.73 -42.49
CA ILE A 90 23.97 14.63 -42.78
C ILE A 90 23.82 14.01 -44.17
N VAL A 91 23.00 12.96 -44.27
CA VAL A 91 22.68 12.29 -45.53
C VAL A 91 21.17 12.23 -45.69
N GLU A 92 20.70 12.43 -46.92
CA GLU A 92 19.31 12.23 -47.28
C GLU A 92 19.01 10.72 -47.31
N LEU A 93 18.10 10.27 -46.46
CA LEU A 93 17.67 8.86 -46.39
C LEU A 93 16.47 8.59 -47.30
N ARG A 94 15.52 9.53 -47.33
CA ARG A 94 14.30 9.40 -48.12
C ARG A 94 13.75 10.76 -48.47
N ARG A 95 13.32 10.92 -49.73
CA ARG A 95 12.46 12.00 -50.17
C ARG A 95 11.04 11.49 -50.35
N ALA A 96 10.08 12.15 -49.73
CA ALA A 96 8.66 11.93 -50.01
C ALA A 96 8.10 13.21 -50.64
N GLN A 97 7.67 13.12 -51.89
CA GLN A 97 6.92 14.18 -52.54
C GLN A 97 5.50 14.19 -51.98
N VAL A 98 5.09 15.31 -51.40
CA VAL A 98 3.70 15.57 -51.03
C VAL A 98 3.11 16.53 -52.07
N ASP A 99 1.82 16.35 -52.40
CA ASP A 99 1.11 17.23 -53.34
C ASP A 99 1.37 18.71 -53.04
N GLU A 100 1.48 19.53 -54.10
CA GLU A 100 1.90 20.95 -54.09
C GLU A 100 3.42 21.24 -53.97
N GLY A 101 4.28 20.32 -54.41
CA GLY A 101 5.70 20.62 -54.64
C GLY A 101 6.55 20.79 -53.38
N ILE A 102 6.03 20.33 -52.23
CA ILE A 102 6.77 20.27 -50.98
C ILE A 102 7.41 18.90 -50.84
N ASP A 103 8.74 18.85 -50.95
CA ASP A 103 9.53 17.66 -50.68
C ASP A 103 9.76 17.52 -49.17
N ILE A 104 9.27 16.43 -48.56
CA ILE A 104 9.64 16.05 -47.20
C ILE A 104 10.92 15.21 -47.29
N ILE A 105 12.04 15.81 -46.86
CA ILE A 105 13.34 15.16 -46.81
C ILE A 105 13.55 14.58 -45.41
N THR A 106 13.68 13.26 -45.35
CA THR A 106 14.12 12.57 -44.13
C THR A 106 15.64 12.48 -44.16
N GLU A 107 16.27 13.16 -43.22
CA GLU A 107 17.72 13.18 -43.05
C GLU A 107 18.17 12.18 -41.98
N GLY A 108 19.39 11.69 -42.12
CA GLY A 108 20.07 10.86 -41.14
C GLY A 108 21.51 11.29 -40.94
N LEU A 109 22.13 10.81 -39.87
CA LEU A 109 23.55 11.00 -39.62
C LEU A 109 24.32 9.73 -39.99
N ARG A 110 25.40 9.89 -40.75
CA ARG A 110 26.33 8.80 -41.08
C ARG A 110 27.76 9.29 -40.89
N PRO A 111 28.72 8.45 -40.46
CA PRO A 111 30.13 8.83 -40.50
C PRO A 111 30.56 9.19 -41.94
N CYS A 112 31.43 10.19 -42.06
CA CYS A 112 32.15 10.45 -43.30
C CYS A 112 33.01 9.22 -43.67
N SER A 113 33.25 8.98 -44.96
CA SER A 113 34.30 8.04 -45.35
C SER A 113 35.68 8.68 -45.19
N ALA A 114 36.75 7.88 -45.09
CA ALA A 114 38.11 8.41 -44.99
C ALA A 114 38.43 9.41 -46.11
N SER A 115 38.00 9.08 -47.34
CA SER A 115 38.16 9.90 -48.55
C SER A 115 37.33 11.19 -48.62
N GLU A 116 36.60 11.53 -47.55
CA GLU A 116 35.85 12.78 -47.40
C GLU A 116 36.39 13.65 -46.26
N VAL A 117 37.47 13.23 -45.60
CA VAL A 117 37.98 13.87 -44.38
C VAL A 117 39.42 14.36 -44.55
N LEU A 118 39.66 15.56 -44.03
CA LEU A 118 40.99 16.16 -43.93
C LEU A 118 41.36 16.26 -42.45
N VAL A 119 42.58 15.83 -42.10
CA VAL A 119 43.10 15.97 -40.73
C VAL A 119 44.20 17.01 -40.71
N THR A 120 44.09 18.02 -39.85
CA THR A 120 45.07 19.11 -39.71
C THR A 120 45.32 19.41 -38.24
N THR A 121 46.28 20.29 -37.93
CA THR A 121 46.55 20.71 -36.56
C THR A 121 45.42 21.57 -36.02
N TRP A 122 45.16 21.48 -34.71
CA TRP A 122 44.17 22.32 -34.01
C TRP A 122 44.39 23.81 -34.29
N LYS A 123 45.65 24.26 -34.28
CA LYS A 123 46.04 25.65 -34.60
C LYS A 123 45.60 26.09 -36.01
N THR A 124 45.60 25.17 -36.97
CA THR A 124 45.15 25.43 -38.34
C THR A 124 43.62 25.34 -38.42
N ALA A 125 43.04 24.28 -37.86
CA ALA A 125 41.59 24.05 -37.86
C ALA A 125 40.80 25.17 -37.18
N SER A 126 41.31 25.73 -36.07
CA SER A 126 40.66 26.82 -35.34
C SER A 126 40.61 28.15 -36.11
N LYS A 127 41.42 28.29 -37.18
CA LYS A 127 41.40 29.45 -38.08
C LYS A 127 40.36 29.28 -39.19
N ILE A 128 39.81 28.07 -39.38
CA ILE A 128 38.86 27.76 -40.45
C ILE A 128 37.45 28.12 -39.97
N PRO A 129 36.68 28.90 -40.75
CA PRO A 129 35.28 29.17 -40.44
C PRO A 129 34.45 27.89 -40.27
N GLU A 130 33.42 27.94 -39.42
CA GLU A 130 32.46 26.85 -39.15
C GLU A 130 33.03 25.60 -38.43
N VAL A 131 34.36 25.50 -38.23
CA VAL A 131 34.96 24.45 -37.41
C VAL A 131 34.70 24.73 -35.93
N GLN A 132 34.21 23.72 -35.21
CA GLN A 132 33.87 23.81 -33.78
C GLN A 132 34.56 22.70 -32.99
N ILE A 133 34.65 22.90 -31.67
CA ILE A 133 35.14 21.88 -30.74
C ILE A 133 34.07 20.78 -30.64
N SER A 134 34.41 19.58 -31.13
CA SER A 134 33.53 18.41 -31.05
C SER A 134 33.82 17.53 -29.82
N ARG A 135 35.11 17.37 -29.48
CA ARG A 135 35.60 16.49 -28.40
C ARG A 135 36.75 17.17 -27.65
N LEU A 136 36.94 16.77 -26.39
CA LEU A 136 38.04 17.23 -25.55
C LEU A 136 38.63 16.04 -24.83
N ASP A 137 39.85 15.67 -25.22
CA ASP A 137 40.56 14.56 -24.62
C ASP A 137 41.62 15.06 -23.64
N ILE A 138 41.62 14.48 -22.45
CA ILE A 138 42.46 14.91 -21.34
C ILE A 138 43.28 13.74 -20.85
N VAL A 139 44.59 13.82 -21.04
CA VAL A 139 45.55 12.84 -20.49
C VAL A 139 46.01 13.34 -19.12
N LEU A 140 45.70 12.59 -18.08
CA LEU A 140 46.12 12.90 -16.71
C LEU A 140 47.51 12.35 -16.41
N LYS A 141 48.16 12.94 -15.40
CA LYS A 141 49.42 12.41 -14.85
C LYS A 141 49.15 11.08 -14.13
N GLU A 142 50.18 10.24 -14.06
CA GLU A 142 50.10 8.99 -13.31
C GLU A 142 49.72 9.25 -11.83
N GLY A 143 48.76 8.48 -11.31
CA GLY A 143 48.30 8.56 -9.93
C GLY A 143 47.01 9.37 -9.72
N GLU A 144 46.54 10.12 -10.71
CA GLU A 144 45.27 10.87 -10.66
C GLU A 144 44.05 9.95 -10.85
N ASP A 145 42.95 10.21 -10.13
CA ASP A 145 41.70 9.43 -10.27
C ASP A 145 40.84 9.95 -11.43
N LEU A 146 40.95 9.27 -12.57
CA LEU A 146 40.15 9.51 -13.78
C LEU A 146 38.63 9.40 -13.53
N LYS A 147 38.19 8.48 -12.67
CA LYS A 147 36.75 8.27 -12.39
C LYS A 147 36.19 9.44 -11.59
N GLU A 148 36.97 9.95 -10.64
CA GLU A 148 36.57 11.11 -9.85
C GLU A 148 36.48 12.36 -10.72
N LEU A 149 37.48 12.60 -11.58
CA LEU A 149 37.45 13.73 -12.51
C LEU A 149 36.26 13.65 -13.48
N ALA A 150 36.01 12.48 -14.08
CA ALA A 150 34.86 12.30 -14.99
C ALA A 150 33.52 12.56 -14.28
N LYS A 151 33.38 12.12 -13.02
CA LYS A 151 32.20 12.45 -12.19
C LYS A 151 32.09 13.94 -11.94
N MET A 152 33.19 14.62 -11.59
CA MET A 152 33.19 16.07 -11.36
C MET A 152 32.78 16.84 -12.62
N ILE A 153 33.29 16.45 -13.79
CA ILE A 153 32.90 17.04 -15.09
C ILE A 153 31.41 16.83 -15.35
N ALA A 154 30.91 15.61 -15.16
CA ALA A 154 29.49 15.31 -15.36
C ALA A 154 28.57 16.06 -14.40
N LEU A 155 28.96 16.23 -13.14
CA LEU A 155 28.16 16.90 -12.12
C LEU A 155 28.20 18.44 -12.26
N ASN A 156 29.39 19.02 -12.46
CA ASN A 156 29.56 20.46 -12.43
C ASN A 156 29.29 21.14 -13.78
N LYS A 157 29.54 20.44 -14.89
CA LYS A 157 29.40 20.99 -16.25
C LYS A 157 28.26 20.35 -17.05
N GLY A 158 27.66 19.26 -16.56
CA GLY A 158 26.61 18.54 -17.28
C GLY A 158 27.09 17.85 -18.56
N LEU A 159 28.41 17.74 -18.76
CA LEU A 159 29.00 17.08 -19.92
C LEU A 159 29.01 15.56 -19.73
N ARG A 160 29.00 14.80 -20.83
CA ARG A 160 29.29 13.36 -20.79
C ARG A 160 30.80 13.19 -20.76
N ALA A 161 31.30 12.43 -19.81
CA ALA A 161 32.73 12.19 -19.65
C ALA A 161 33.02 10.69 -19.63
N TRP A 162 33.88 10.24 -20.54
CA TRP A 162 34.40 8.88 -20.57
C TRP A 162 35.77 8.84 -19.90
N ALA A 163 35.99 7.85 -19.04
CA ALA A 163 37.25 7.63 -18.35
C ALA A 163 37.77 6.23 -18.66
N SER A 164 38.91 6.14 -19.35
CA SER A 164 39.61 4.88 -19.61
C SER A 164 40.53 4.55 -18.46
N THR A 165 40.27 3.46 -17.74
CA THR A 165 41.08 2.99 -16.61
C THR A 165 41.54 1.56 -16.83
N ARG A 166 42.48 1.06 -16.01
CA ARG A 166 42.97 -0.34 -16.10
C ARG A 166 41.86 -1.40 -15.94
N GLU A 167 40.76 -1.05 -15.26
CA GLU A 167 39.62 -1.94 -15.04
C GLU A 167 38.61 -1.91 -16.20
N GLY A 168 38.71 -0.92 -17.10
CA GLY A 168 37.78 -0.70 -18.20
C GLY A 168 37.41 0.78 -18.39
N ILE A 169 36.44 1.01 -19.27
CA ILE A 169 35.94 2.35 -19.63
C ILE A 169 34.69 2.66 -18.81
N TYR A 170 34.66 3.85 -18.20
CA TYR A 170 33.57 4.33 -17.35
C TYR A 170 32.92 5.56 -17.96
N LEU A 171 31.59 5.56 -18.07
CA LEU A 171 30.81 6.72 -18.50
C LEU A 171 30.20 7.43 -17.29
N ALA A 172 30.62 8.67 -17.06
CA ALA A 172 29.96 9.59 -16.15
C ALA A 172 29.02 10.50 -16.93
N LYS A 173 27.72 10.47 -16.60
CA LYS A 173 26.69 11.35 -17.18
C LYS A 173 25.62 11.70 -16.16
N LEU A 174 25.06 12.91 -16.29
CA LEU A 174 23.85 13.28 -15.58
C LEU A 174 22.64 12.73 -16.35
N SER A 175 21.76 12.00 -15.67
CA SER A 175 20.56 11.43 -16.27
C SER A 175 19.36 11.64 -15.34
N PRO A 176 18.18 12.00 -15.88
CA PRO A 176 16.96 12.02 -15.07
C PRO A 176 16.65 10.60 -14.56
N TYR A 177 16.20 10.51 -13.31
CA TYR A 177 15.67 9.28 -12.73
C TYR A 177 14.30 9.57 -12.13
N PHE A 178 13.39 8.60 -12.22
CA PHE A 178 12.07 8.71 -11.61
C PHE A 178 12.08 8.01 -10.26
N GLU A 179 11.79 8.75 -9.19
CA GLU A 179 11.65 8.19 -7.83
C GLU A 179 10.25 8.53 -7.30
N GLY A 180 9.38 7.53 -7.23
CA GLY A 180 8.07 7.64 -6.60
C GLY A 180 8.17 7.33 -5.10
N LYS A 181 7.77 8.27 -4.24
CA LYS A 181 7.59 8.06 -2.79
C LYS A 181 6.19 8.48 -2.38
N GLY A 182 5.61 7.80 -1.38
CA GLY A 182 4.39 8.25 -0.70
C GLY A 182 3.08 7.60 -1.16
N LEU A 183 2.03 8.40 -1.28
CA LEU A 183 0.61 8.02 -1.34
C LEU A 183 0.22 6.98 -2.41
N PRO A 184 0.82 6.94 -3.63
CA PRO A 184 0.47 5.94 -4.63
C PRO A 184 0.74 4.49 -4.19
N ILE A 185 1.77 4.28 -3.35
CA ILE A 185 2.11 2.96 -2.79
C ILE A 185 1.19 2.60 -1.62
N ALA A 186 0.63 3.60 -0.93
CA ALA A 186 -0.21 3.39 0.24
C ALA A 186 -1.53 2.68 -0.10
N ILE A 187 -2.09 2.91 -1.30
CA ILE A 187 -3.38 2.33 -1.70
C ILE A 187 -3.27 0.80 -1.88
N PRO A 188 -2.38 0.26 -2.75
CA PRO A 188 -2.20 -1.20 -2.85
C PRO A 188 -1.82 -1.85 -1.52
N TRP A 189 -0.99 -1.15 -0.74
CA TRP A 189 -0.57 -1.62 0.57
C TRP A 189 -1.74 -1.76 1.55
N LEU A 190 -2.62 -0.76 1.62
CA LEU A 190 -3.82 -0.79 2.46
C LEU A 190 -4.77 -1.92 2.04
N ILE A 191 -4.93 -2.15 0.73
CA ILE A 191 -5.75 -3.24 0.20
C ILE A 191 -5.21 -4.60 0.70
N VAL A 192 -3.88 -4.79 0.66
CA VAL A 192 -3.25 -6.03 1.16
C VAL A 192 -3.46 -6.20 2.66
N VAL A 193 -3.28 -5.15 3.46
CA VAL A 193 -3.52 -5.22 4.93
C VAL A 193 -4.97 -5.58 5.23
N LEU A 194 -5.93 -4.94 4.55
CA LEU A 194 -7.35 -5.25 4.72
C LEU A 194 -7.68 -6.69 4.34
N ASN A 195 -7.08 -7.22 3.27
CA ASN A 195 -7.28 -8.60 2.86
C ASN A 195 -6.76 -9.59 3.92
N VAL A 196 -5.57 -9.34 4.46
CA VAL A 196 -5.00 -10.13 5.58
C VAL A 196 -5.92 -10.09 6.82
N VAL A 197 -6.48 -8.93 7.15
CA VAL A 197 -7.43 -8.82 8.28
C VAL A 197 -8.68 -9.66 8.01
N ILE A 198 -9.24 -9.61 6.80
CA ILE A 198 -10.43 -10.37 6.40
C ILE A 198 -10.16 -11.88 6.45
N THR A 199 -9.01 -12.35 5.96
CA THR A 199 -8.66 -13.78 6.00
C THR A 199 -8.45 -14.29 7.42
N MET A 200 -7.81 -13.50 8.29
CA MET A 200 -7.69 -13.85 9.72
C MET A 200 -9.02 -13.87 10.45
N LEU A 201 -9.93 -12.95 10.11
CA LEU A 201 -11.30 -13.00 10.62
C LEU A 201 -11.97 -14.33 10.22
N ASN A 202 -11.94 -14.68 8.94
CA ASN A 202 -12.56 -15.90 8.42
C ASN A 202 -11.99 -17.17 9.06
N SER A 203 -10.66 -17.29 9.18
CA SER A 203 -10.02 -18.44 9.84
C SER A 203 -10.49 -18.64 11.28
N LEU A 204 -10.70 -17.54 12.02
CA LEU A 204 -11.22 -17.62 13.38
C LEU A 204 -12.71 -17.96 13.45
N TYR A 205 -13.52 -17.54 12.47
CA TYR A 205 -14.92 -17.98 12.36
C TYR A 205 -15.02 -19.50 12.20
N GLU A 206 -14.17 -20.09 11.38
CA GLU A 206 -14.13 -21.54 11.17
C GLU A 206 -13.75 -22.29 12.46
N ARG A 207 -12.82 -21.75 13.25
CA ARG A 207 -12.33 -22.37 14.50
C ARG A 207 -13.15 -22.05 15.75
N ARG A 208 -14.35 -21.46 15.61
CA ARG A 208 -15.24 -21.14 16.76
C ARG A 208 -15.61 -22.34 17.62
N LYS A 209 -15.79 -23.51 17.01
CA LYS A 209 -16.12 -24.75 17.75
C LYS A 209 -15.00 -25.16 18.70
N GLU A 210 -13.75 -24.97 18.30
CA GLU A 210 -12.57 -25.28 19.13
C GLU A 210 -12.48 -24.34 20.33
N ILE A 211 -12.74 -23.03 20.14
CA ILE A 211 -12.78 -22.03 21.22
C ILE A 211 -13.78 -22.42 22.31
N LEU A 212 -14.96 -22.93 21.91
CA LEU A 212 -16.00 -23.40 22.83
C LEU A 212 -15.59 -24.67 23.58
N ILE A 213 -14.87 -25.58 22.93
CA ILE A 213 -14.34 -26.80 23.57
C ILE A 213 -13.31 -26.42 24.63
N TYR A 214 -12.34 -25.56 24.31
CA TYR A 214 -11.35 -25.08 25.27
C TYR A 214 -11.96 -24.32 26.45
N SER A 215 -12.98 -23.51 26.18
CA SER A 215 -13.71 -22.81 27.23
C SER A 215 -14.49 -23.77 28.15
N SER A 216 -15.03 -24.86 27.59
CA SER A 216 -15.72 -25.91 28.36
C SER A 216 -14.78 -26.72 29.27
N ILE A 217 -13.50 -26.84 28.90
CA ILE A 217 -12.45 -27.46 29.72
C ILE A 217 -11.98 -26.49 30.83
N GLY A 218 -12.44 -25.23 30.82
CA GLY A 218 -12.12 -24.22 31.84
C GLY A 218 -10.91 -23.34 31.50
N ILE A 219 -10.43 -23.37 30.24
CA ILE A 219 -9.33 -22.50 29.82
C ILE A 219 -9.81 -21.04 29.79
N ASN A 220 -9.00 -20.15 30.36
CA ASN A 220 -9.31 -18.72 30.42
C ASN A 220 -9.33 -18.13 28.98
N PRO A 221 -10.35 -17.34 28.59
CA PRO A 221 -10.43 -16.71 27.25
C PRO A 221 -9.17 -15.93 26.84
N SER A 222 -8.45 -15.35 27.81
CA SER A 222 -7.17 -14.67 27.56
C SER A 222 -6.05 -15.62 27.12
N GLN A 223 -6.02 -16.85 27.64
CA GLN A 223 -5.05 -17.89 27.23
C GLN A 223 -5.37 -18.42 25.84
N ILE A 224 -6.66 -18.63 25.54
CA ILE A 224 -7.12 -19.02 24.20
C ILE A 224 -6.71 -17.94 23.18
N ALA A 225 -6.96 -16.67 23.50
CA ALA A 225 -6.52 -15.53 22.69
C ALA A 225 -5.00 -15.51 22.47
N GLY A 226 -4.21 -15.83 23.50
CA GLY A 226 -2.76 -15.94 23.39
C GLY A 226 -2.28 -16.99 22.39
N ILE A 227 -2.93 -18.16 22.34
CA ILE A 227 -2.60 -19.24 21.39
C ILE A 227 -2.85 -18.77 19.94
N PHE A 228 -4.00 -18.16 19.68
CA PHE A 228 -4.33 -17.66 18.34
C PHE A 228 -3.44 -16.48 17.92
N LEU A 229 -3.08 -15.59 18.85
CA LEU A 229 -2.13 -14.51 18.57
C LEU A 229 -0.72 -15.05 18.26
N ALA A 230 -0.30 -16.13 18.93
CA ALA A 230 0.97 -16.79 18.65
C ALA A 230 0.98 -17.44 17.24
N GLU A 231 -0.09 -18.15 16.87
CA GLU A 231 -0.26 -18.71 15.53
C GLU A 231 -0.22 -17.61 14.46
N ALA A 232 -0.98 -16.55 14.68
CA ALA A 232 -1.01 -15.38 13.81
C ALA A 232 0.39 -14.74 13.69
N GLY A 233 1.12 -14.63 14.80
CA GLY A 233 2.50 -14.13 14.81
C GLY A 233 3.44 -14.96 13.94
N VAL A 234 3.38 -16.30 14.03
CA VAL A 234 4.19 -17.21 13.20
C VAL A 234 3.86 -17.03 11.72
N ILE A 235 2.57 -16.97 11.36
CA ILE A 235 2.12 -16.76 9.98
C ILE A 235 2.62 -15.41 9.43
N GLY A 236 2.55 -14.34 10.25
CA GLY A 236 3.06 -13.02 9.87
C GLY A 236 4.56 -13.01 9.62
N ILE A 237 5.35 -13.64 10.48
CA ILE A 237 6.82 -13.70 10.31
C ILE A 237 7.20 -14.51 9.06
N VAL A 238 6.64 -15.71 8.92
CA VAL A 238 6.97 -16.60 7.78
C VAL A 238 6.48 -16.00 6.47
N GLY A 239 5.24 -15.49 6.43
CA GLY A 239 4.67 -14.86 5.25
C GLY A 239 5.39 -13.57 4.87
N GLY A 240 5.71 -12.71 5.84
CA GLY A 240 6.49 -11.49 5.62
C GLY A 240 7.90 -11.78 5.09
N GLY A 241 8.58 -12.77 5.68
CA GLY A 241 9.92 -13.18 5.23
C GLY A 241 9.92 -13.74 3.81
N LEU A 242 9.02 -14.68 3.50
CA LEU A 242 8.88 -15.24 2.16
C LEU A 242 8.49 -14.18 1.12
N GLY A 243 7.54 -13.30 1.47
CA GLY A 243 7.10 -12.21 0.61
C GLY A 243 8.23 -11.23 0.28
N TYR A 244 9.07 -10.90 1.27
CA TYR A 244 10.24 -10.06 1.06
C TYR A 244 11.25 -10.69 0.09
N LEU A 245 11.57 -11.97 0.28
CA LEU A 245 12.49 -12.71 -0.61
C LEU A 245 11.96 -12.78 -2.05
N LEU A 246 10.67 -13.09 -2.22
CA LEU A 246 10.02 -13.10 -3.53
C LEU A 246 10.04 -11.71 -4.19
N GLY A 247 9.83 -10.65 -3.41
CA GLY A 247 9.96 -9.28 -3.88
C GLY A 247 11.36 -8.93 -4.38
N LEU A 248 12.41 -9.43 -3.71
CA LEU A 248 13.79 -9.27 -4.17
C LEU A 248 14.06 -10.03 -5.46
N CYS A 249 13.56 -11.26 -5.58
CA CYS A 249 13.68 -12.04 -6.81
C CYS A 249 12.98 -11.37 -8.00
N TRP A 250 11.88 -10.64 -7.75
CA TRP A 250 11.12 -9.96 -8.80
C TRP A 250 11.95 -8.94 -9.59
N TYR A 251 12.90 -8.25 -8.94
CA TYR A 251 13.80 -7.32 -9.65
C TYR A 251 14.64 -8.01 -10.73
N ARG A 252 15.09 -9.25 -10.48
CA ARG A 252 15.85 -10.04 -11.48
C ARG A 252 14.96 -10.43 -12.64
N ILE A 253 13.72 -10.85 -12.36
CA ILE A 253 12.75 -11.25 -13.39
C ILE A 253 12.40 -10.06 -14.30
N LEU A 254 12.16 -8.88 -13.72
CA LEU A 254 11.87 -7.67 -14.50
C LEU A 254 13.02 -7.29 -15.44
N SER A 255 14.27 -7.49 -15.02
CA SER A 255 15.43 -7.22 -15.87
C SER A 255 15.53 -8.15 -17.08
N LEU A 256 14.99 -9.37 -16.99
CA LEU A 256 14.98 -10.35 -18.09
C LEU A 256 13.92 -10.04 -19.16
N ILE A 257 12.82 -9.38 -18.77
CA ILE A 257 11.70 -9.07 -19.66
C ILE A 257 12.01 -7.85 -20.56
N GLY A 258 13.17 -7.21 -20.40
CA GLY A 258 13.58 -6.08 -21.22
C GLY A 258 12.82 -4.78 -20.90
N ALA A 259 12.11 -4.73 -19.76
CA ALA A 259 11.61 -3.48 -19.23
C ALA A 259 12.82 -2.58 -18.92
N SER A 260 13.03 -1.53 -19.70
CA SER A 260 14.14 -0.56 -19.58
C SER A 260 14.13 0.27 -18.28
N LEU A 261 13.39 -0.18 -17.27
CA LEU A 261 13.37 0.36 -15.92
C LEU A 261 14.61 -0.13 -15.18
N GLN A 262 15.65 0.71 -15.14
CA GLN A 262 16.78 0.52 -14.24
C GLN A 262 16.32 0.74 -12.78
N VAL A 263 15.78 -0.31 -12.16
CA VAL A 263 15.35 -0.27 -10.76
C VAL A 263 16.55 -0.47 -9.85
N LYS A 264 16.94 0.58 -9.12
CA LYS A 264 17.98 0.48 -8.10
C LYS A 264 17.47 -0.34 -6.92
N GLN A 265 18.05 -1.50 -6.70
CA GLN A 265 17.74 -2.35 -5.55
C GLN A 265 18.18 -1.64 -4.27
N LYS A 266 17.23 -1.24 -3.43
CA LYS A 266 17.51 -0.69 -2.11
C LYS A 266 17.40 -1.80 -1.07
N ILE A 267 18.39 -2.67 -1.03
CA ILE A 267 18.51 -3.70 0.01
C ILE A 267 19.06 -3.02 1.27
N SER A 268 18.22 -2.87 2.29
CA SER A 268 18.63 -2.36 3.60
C SER A 268 17.97 -3.19 4.68
N ALA A 269 18.72 -3.48 5.74
CA ALA A 269 18.20 -4.14 6.94
C ALA A 269 16.96 -3.41 7.50
N LEU A 270 16.94 -2.08 7.43
CA LEU A 270 15.80 -1.29 7.91
C LEU A 270 14.50 -1.61 7.15
N TRP A 271 14.58 -1.77 5.83
CA TRP A 271 13.41 -2.10 5.00
C TRP A 271 12.95 -3.55 5.19
N THR A 272 13.88 -4.46 5.47
CA THR A 272 13.53 -5.86 5.82
C THR A 272 12.75 -5.91 7.13
N LEU A 273 13.23 -5.17 8.15
CA LEU A 273 12.58 -5.07 9.46
C LEU A 273 11.24 -4.37 9.35
N ALA A 274 11.15 -3.29 8.57
CA ALA A 274 9.90 -2.58 8.33
C ALA A 274 8.86 -3.49 7.64
N ALA A 275 9.25 -4.27 6.63
CA ALA A 275 8.35 -5.21 5.96
C ALA A 275 7.85 -6.31 6.91
N MET A 276 8.73 -6.89 7.74
CA MET A 276 8.34 -7.86 8.77
C MET A 276 7.40 -7.22 9.81
N ALA A 277 7.72 -6.04 10.31
CA ALA A 277 6.91 -5.34 11.30
C ALA A 277 5.51 -5.03 10.76
N VAL A 278 5.42 -4.61 9.50
CA VAL A 278 4.16 -4.37 8.81
C VAL A 278 3.35 -5.66 8.69
N SER A 279 3.95 -6.76 8.23
CA SER A 279 3.25 -8.04 8.10
C SER A 279 2.73 -8.53 9.46
N LEU A 280 3.58 -8.45 10.48
CA LEU A 280 3.24 -8.83 11.84
C LEU A 280 2.10 -7.97 12.40
N THR A 281 2.18 -6.65 12.26
CA THR A 281 1.13 -5.74 12.73
C THR A 281 -0.20 -5.97 12.02
N ALA A 282 -0.22 -6.18 10.71
CA ALA A 282 -1.44 -6.48 9.96
C ALA A 282 -2.12 -7.75 10.46
N VAL A 283 -1.34 -8.82 10.64
CA VAL A 283 -1.84 -10.11 11.12
C VAL A 283 -2.30 -10.03 12.58
N LEU A 284 -1.56 -9.33 13.45
CA LEU A 284 -1.96 -9.11 14.84
C LEU A 284 -3.24 -8.28 14.97
N VAL A 285 -3.40 -7.22 14.15
CA VAL A 285 -4.63 -6.43 14.11
C VAL A 285 -5.81 -7.30 13.66
N GLY A 286 -5.62 -8.12 12.63
CA GLY A 286 -6.61 -9.13 12.21
C GLY A 286 -6.97 -10.12 13.34
N GLY A 287 -5.97 -10.68 14.02
CA GLY A 287 -6.19 -11.60 15.14
C GLY A 287 -6.90 -10.93 16.32
N LEU A 288 -6.49 -9.73 16.72
CA LEU A 288 -7.08 -8.99 17.85
C LEU A 288 -8.53 -8.59 17.58
N THR A 289 -8.82 -8.08 16.39
CA THR A 289 -10.19 -7.70 16.00
C THR A 289 -11.12 -8.90 16.00
N ALA A 290 -10.65 -10.03 15.48
CA ALA A 290 -11.40 -11.27 15.46
C ALA A 290 -11.64 -11.85 16.87
N LEU A 291 -10.65 -11.78 17.76
CA LEU A 291 -10.77 -12.22 19.16
C LEU A 291 -11.79 -11.37 19.94
N LYS A 292 -11.77 -10.04 19.79
CA LYS A 292 -12.77 -9.14 20.40
C LYS A 292 -14.19 -9.47 19.94
N GLY A 293 -14.37 -9.76 18.64
CA GLY A 293 -15.67 -10.18 18.11
C GLY A 293 -16.14 -11.54 18.64
N SER A 294 -15.22 -12.46 18.95
CA SER A 294 -15.55 -13.82 19.40
C SER A 294 -15.91 -13.91 20.89
N VAL A 295 -15.23 -13.17 21.77
CA VAL A 295 -15.54 -13.14 23.22
C VAL A 295 -16.99 -12.69 23.48
N VAL A 296 -17.53 -11.82 22.63
CA VAL A 296 -18.93 -11.37 22.67
C VAL A 296 -19.93 -12.49 22.30
N ILE A 297 -19.47 -13.55 21.62
CA ILE A 297 -20.31 -14.62 21.05
C ILE A 297 -20.29 -15.89 21.93
N THR A 298 -19.67 -15.85 23.11
CA THR A 298 -19.95 -16.89 24.13
C THR A 298 -21.43 -16.78 24.56
N PRO A 299 -22.26 -17.82 24.32
CA PRO A 299 -23.71 -17.74 24.49
C PRO A 299 -24.16 -17.69 25.96
N SER A 300 -23.23 -17.67 26.91
CA SER A 300 -23.52 -17.51 28.35
C SER A 300 -23.88 -16.06 28.73
N LEU A 301 -23.71 -15.09 27.82
CA LEU A 301 -24.07 -13.69 28.03
C LEU A 301 -25.38 -13.27 27.32
N ARG A 302 -26.45 -14.08 27.35
CA ARG A 302 -27.81 -13.50 27.35
C ARG A 302 -28.09 -12.87 28.72
N ARG A 303 -27.27 -11.90 29.11
CA ARG A 303 -27.38 -11.14 30.37
C ARG A 303 -28.54 -10.15 30.34
N LYS A 304 -29.08 -9.86 29.14
CA LYS A 304 -30.28 -9.05 28.93
C LYS A 304 -31.40 -9.94 28.43
N TRP A 305 -32.37 -10.19 29.31
CA TRP A 305 -33.64 -10.80 28.95
C TRP A 305 -34.32 -9.93 27.88
N ARG A 306 -34.76 -10.52 26.77
CA ARG A 306 -35.54 -9.86 25.72
C ARG A 306 -36.85 -10.62 25.54
N VAL A 307 -37.95 -9.88 25.43
CA VAL A 307 -39.26 -10.37 24.99
C VAL A 307 -39.09 -10.89 23.57
N ASP A 308 -39.62 -12.08 23.31
CA ASP A 308 -39.64 -12.65 21.97
C ASP A 308 -40.62 -11.83 21.10
N SER A 309 -40.07 -11.05 20.18
CA SER A 309 -40.84 -10.18 19.29
C SER A 309 -41.44 -10.95 18.12
N SER A 310 -41.12 -12.24 17.94
CA SER A 310 -41.63 -13.06 16.83
C SER A 310 -43.14 -13.35 16.92
N SER A 311 -43.71 -13.26 18.14
CA SER A 311 -45.13 -13.44 18.42
C SER A 311 -45.97 -12.14 18.39
N TYR A 312 -45.40 -11.01 17.95
CA TYR A 312 -46.13 -9.75 17.86
C TYR A 312 -47.22 -9.80 16.79
N ARG A 313 -48.47 -9.68 17.21
CA ARG A 313 -49.63 -9.45 16.33
C ARG A 313 -50.27 -8.13 16.72
N ILE A 314 -50.51 -7.28 15.74
CA ILE A 314 -51.23 -6.01 15.95
C ILE A 314 -52.60 -6.34 16.55
N ALA A 315 -52.95 -5.69 17.67
CA ALA A 315 -54.17 -5.91 18.48
C ALA A 315 -54.21 -7.14 19.41
N GLU A 316 -53.12 -7.89 19.59
CA GLU A 316 -53.01 -8.88 20.67
C GLU A 316 -51.97 -8.44 21.73
N PRO A 317 -52.27 -8.47 23.04
CA PRO A 317 -51.32 -8.12 24.08
C PRO A 317 -50.20 -9.18 24.16
N PHE A 318 -48.98 -8.74 24.47
CA PHE A 318 -47.87 -9.64 24.73
C PHE A 318 -48.15 -10.49 25.96
N LYS A 319 -48.10 -11.82 25.79
CA LYS A 319 -48.27 -12.79 26.87
C LYS A 319 -46.91 -13.19 27.40
N LEU A 320 -46.61 -12.80 28.64
CA LEU A 320 -45.35 -13.10 29.31
C LEU A 320 -45.61 -13.97 30.54
N THR A 321 -45.14 -15.21 30.50
CA THR A 321 -45.11 -16.08 31.68
C THR A 321 -43.99 -15.62 32.60
N LEU A 322 -44.36 -15.22 33.82
CA LEU A 322 -43.40 -14.73 34.80
C LEU A 322 -42.79 -15.93 35.55
N PRO A 323 -41.46 -15.96 35.80
CA PRO A 323 -40.78 -17.08 36.43
C PRO A 323 -40.96 -17.07 37.96
N ILE A 324 -42.21 -17.07 38.41
CA ILE A 324 -42.58 -17.12 39.83
C ILE A 324 -43.79 -18.03 40.03
N LEU A 325 -43.73 -18.85 41.08
CA LEU A 325 -44.85 -19.64 41.58
C LEU A 325 -45.27 -19.06 42.93
N VAL A 326 -46.51 -18.59 43.02
CA VAL A 326 -47.06 -17.98 44.24
C VAL A 326 -47.96 -19.01 44.93
N PHE A 327 -47.61 -19.46 46.13
CA PHE A 327 -48.38 -20.50 46.82
C PHE A 327 -49.68 -19.94 47.39
N LYS A 328 -50.71 -20.78 47.51
CA LYS A 328 -52.06 -20.37 47.96
C LYS A 328 -52.03 -19.58 49.27
N GLU A 329 -51.15 -19.93 50.20
CA GLU A 329 -51.02 -19.30 51.51
C GLU A 329 -50.35 -17.92 51.45
N GLU A 330 -49.60 -17.64 50.39
CA GLU A 330 -48.79 -16.43 50.23
C GLU A 330 -49.40 -15.45 49.20
N VAL A 331 -50.56 -15.76 48.60
CA VAL A 331 -51.10 -14.98 47.47
C VAL A 331 -51.55 -13.59 47.92
N ASP A 332 -52.29 -13.49 49.02
CA ASP A 332 -52.77 -12.20 49.53
C ASP A 332 -51.56 -11.30 49.87
N GLU A 333 -50.55 -11.84 50.56
CA GLU A 333 -49.31 -11.10 50.87
C GLU A 333 -48.52 -10.68 49.62
N PHE A 334 -48.50 -11.53 48.60
CA PHE A 334 -47.84 -11.22 47.32
C PHE A 334 -48.56 -10.09 46.58
N VAL A 335 -49.89 -10.11 46.55
CA VAL A 335 -50.71 -9.09 45.90
C VAL A 335 -50.54 -7.75 46.62
N ASP A 336 -50.61 -7.74 47.95
CA ASP A 336 -50.37 -6.54 48.76
C ASP A 336 -48.97 -5.98 48.52
N PHE A 337 -47.94 -6.83 48.52
CA PHE A 337 -46.57 -6.43 48.22
C PHE A 337 -46.43 -5.85 46.81
N PHE A 338 -47.07 -6.48 45.82
CA PHE A 338 -47.00 -6.05 44.44
C PHE A 338 -47.65 -4.67 44.28
N LEU A 339 -48.81 -4.44 44.89
CA LEU A 339 -49.50 -3.14 44.89
C LEU A 339 -48.71 -2.07 45.66
N GLU A 340 -48.08 -2.43 46.79
CA GLU A 340 -47.21 -1.54 47.56
C GLU A 340 -46.00 -1.09 46.72
N GLU A 341 -45.36 -2.00 45.99
CA GLU A 341 -44.24 -1.70 45.09
C GLU A 341 -44.69 -0.87 43.87
N LEU A 342 -45.90 -1.09 43.34
CA LEU A 342 -46.45 -0.23 42.29
C LEU A 342 -46.73 1.20 42.79
N ARG A 343 -47.23 1.36 44.02
CA ARG A 343 -47.55 2.67 44.61
C ARG A 343 -46.31 3.43 45.08
N SER A 344 -45.31 2.71 45.58
CA SER A 344 -44.08 3.29 46.11
C SER A 344 -43.05 3.62 45.03
N HIS A 345 -43.26 3.19 43.79
CA HIS A 345 -42.39 3.55 42.67
C HIS A 345 -42.63 5.01 42.26
N VAL A 346 -41.71 5.89 42.68
CA VAL A 346 -41.68 7.30 42.31
C VAL A 346 -40.39 7.55 41.53
N ASP A 347 -40.53 7.88 40.25
CA ASP A 347 -39.43 8.28 39.36
C ASP A 347 -39.90 9.52 38.56
N ASP A 348 -39.03 10.52 38.39
CA ASP A 348 -39.36 11.77 37.71
C ASP A 348 -39.80 11.56 36.25
N CYS A 349 -39.44 10.42 35.65
CA CYS A 349 -39.73 10.10 34.26
C CYS A 349 -40.60 8.84 34.08
N GLU A 350 -41.09 8.22 35.17
CA GLU A 350 -41.94 7.03 35.13
C GLU A 350 -43.15 7.17 36.07
N HIS A 351 -44.35 6.94 35.54
CA HIS A 351 -45.60 7.05 36.30
C HIS A 351 -46.44 5.79 36.18
N ILE A 352 -47.03 5.38 37.30
CA ILE A 352 -47.89 4.20 37.40
C ILE A 352 -49.29 4.61 37.79
N TYR A 353 -50.27 4.19 37.00
CA TYR A 353 -51.70 4.39 37.31
C TYR A 353 -52.37 3.03 37.50
N ILE A 354 -52.78 2.72 38.73
CA ILE A 354 -53.50 1.48 39.04
C ILE A 354 -54.98 1.70 38.70
N LEU A 355 -55.52 0.89 37.79
CA LEU A 355 -56.93 0.98 37.36
C LEU A 355 -57.87 0.23 38.31
N GLY A 356 -57.38 -0.85 38.92
CA GLY A 356 -58.16 -1.62 39.88
C GLY A 356 -57.61 -3.03 40.08
N GLU A 357 -58.14 -3.66 41.11
CA GLU A 357 -57.88 -5.03 41.49
C GLU A 357 -59.21 -5.77 41.44
N ARG A 358 -59.24 -6.91 40.73
CA ARG A 358 -60.42 -7.77 40.66
C ARG A 358 -60.08 -9.16 41.18
N ARG A 359 -60.97 -9.66 42.04
CA ARG A 359 -60.96 -11.04 42.54
C ARG A 359 -62.16 -11.77 41.95
N GLU A 360 -61.93 -12.59 40.94
CA GLU A 360 -62.98 -13.45 40.36
C GLU A 360 -62.88 -14.85 40.95
N GLY A 361 -63.98 -15.34 41.53
CA GLY A 361 -64.09 -16.67 42.11
C GLY A 361 -65.11 -17.52 41.36
N VAL A 362 -64.65 -18.63 40.78
CA VAL A 362 -65.52 -19.68 40.24
C VAL A 362 -65.16 -20.99 40.95
N ASP A 363 -66.13 -21.68 41.55
CA ASP A 363 -65.93 -22.97 42.24
C ASP A 363 -64.77 -23.01 43.26
N LYS A 364 -64.73 -22.05 44.21
CA LYS A 364 -63.70 -21.95 45.26
C LYS A 364 -62.25 -21.77 44.77
N LEU A 365 -62.05 -21.52 43.47
CA LEU A 365 -60.78 -21.09 42.89
C LEU A 365 -60.86 -19.58 42.63
N PHE A 366 -60.10 -18.80 43.41
CA PHE A 366 -59.94 -17.37 43.17
C PHE A 366 -58.90 -17.17 42.08
N SER A 367 -59.12 -16.22 41.17
CA SER A 367 -58.11 -15.65 40.27
C SER A 367 -57.95 -14.17 40.60
N TRP A 368 -56.70 -13.69 40.59
CA TRP A 368 -56.40 -12.28 40.83
C TRP A 368 -56.04 -11.62 39.51
N GLU A 369 -56.64 -10.46 39.27
CA GLU A 369 -56.33 -9.60 38.14
C GLU A 369 -55.99 -8.21 38.68
N ILE A 370 -54.76 -7.76 38.40
CA ILE A 370 -54.30 -6.41 38.74
C ILE A 370 -54.06 -5.67 37.42
N GLU A 371 -54.80 -4.58 37.21
CA GLU A 371 -54.69 -3.77 36.01
C GLU A 371 -54.00 -2.43 36.31
N PHE A 372 -52.95 -2.12 35.54
CA PHE A 372 -52.17 -0.89 35.72
C PHE A 372 -51.60 -0.36 34.39
N PHE A 373 -51.50 0.96 34.28
CA PHE A 373 -50.72 1.62 33.25
C PHE A 373 -49.31 1.88 33.77
N TYR A 374 -48.32 1.61 32.91
CA TYR A 374 -46.94 2.01 33.13
C TYR A 374 -46.54 2.97 32.01
N THR A 375 -46.26 4.21 32.40
CA THR A 375 -45.91 5.31 31.51
C THR A 375 -44.48 5.73 31.76
N TYR A 376 -43.71 5.93 30.68
CA TYR A 376 -42.34 6.44 30.78
C TYR A 376 -42.03 7.39 29.61
N GLY A 377 -41.17 8.37 29.83
CA GLY A 377 -40.72 9.32 28.80
C GLY A 377 -40.59 10.75 29.29
N GLY A 378 -40.00 11.61 28.45
CA GLY A 378 -39.86 13.04 28.74
C GLY A 378 -41.14 13.83 28.43
N GLN A 379 -41.18 15.10 28.81
CA GLN A 379 -42.36 15.98 28.68
C GLN A 379 -42.97 16.06 27.26
N MET A 380 -42.20 15.78 26.21
CA MET A 380 -42.65 15.86 24.81
C MET A 380 -43.09 14.52 24.20
N SER A 381 -42.79 13.37 24.80
CA SER A 381 -43.16 12.06 24.24
C SER A 381 -43.29 11.02 25.36
N LEU A 382 -44.54 10.80 25.78
CA LEU A 382 -44.90 9.82 26.79
C LEU A 382 -45.33 8.52 26.10
N VAL A 383 -44.64 7.42 26.42
CA VAL A 383 -45.02 6.09 25.98
C VAL A 383 -45.74 5.41 27.13
N HIS A 384 -46.93 4.87 26.86
CA HIS A 384 -47.72 4.15 27.85
C HIS A 384 -47.89 2.69 27.44
N THR A 385 -47.94 1.81 28.44
CA THR A 385 -48.31 0.41 28.28
C THR A 385 -49.50 0.11 29.17
N ARG A 386 -50.47 -0.64 28.65
CA ARG A 386 -51.59 -1.16 29.44
C ARG A 386 -51.26 -2.57 29.88
N ASN A 387 -51.31 -2.84 31.17
CA ASN A 387 -50.81 -4.09 31.73
C ASN A 387 -51.86 -4.76 32.61
N LYS A 388 -51.97 -6.08 32.48
CA LYS A 388 -52.77 -6.94 33.36
C LYS A 388 -51.87 -8.05 33.92
N LEU A 389 -51.69 -8.06 35.22
CA LEU A 389 -51.08 -9.18 35.93
C LEU A 389 -52.18 -10.16 36.33
N LEU A 390 -52.12 -11.37 35.78
CA LEU A 390 -53.05 -12.45 36.06
C LEU A 390 -52.36 -13.49 36.93
N LEU A 391 -52.95 -13.82 38.07
CA LEU A 391 -52.59 -14.97 38.87
C LEU A 391 -53.65 -16.04 38.65
N ARG A 392 -53.31 -17.07 37.86
CA ARG A 392 -54.22 -18.17 37.54
C ARG A 392 -53.82 -19.43 38.27
N LYS A 393 -54.80 -20.09 38.88
CA LYS A 393 -54.65 -21.39 39.52
C LYS A 393 -55.32 -22.46 38.65
N GLU A 394 -54.59 -23.52 38.31
CA GLU A 394 -55.18 -24.70 37.66
C GLU A 394 -55.73 -25.68 38.70
N ARG A 395 -56.76 -26.46 38.33
CA ARG A 395 -57.33 -27.51 39.21
C ARG A 395 -56.24 -28.51 39.61
N GLY A 396 -56.04 -28.70 40.90
CA GLY A 396 -55.10 -29.69 41.46
C GLY A 396 -53.70 -29.18 41.81
N LYS A 397 -53.33 -27.94 41.48
CA LYS A 397 -52.08 -27.31 41.92
C LYS A 397 -52.32 -26.51 43.21
N ASP A 398 -51.31 -26.38 44.07
CA ASP A 398 -51.37 -25.54 45.29
C ASP A 398 -50.72 -24.16 45.12
N TYR A 399 -50.39 -23.80 43.88
CA TYR A 399 -49.77 -22.53 43.52
C TYR A 399 -50.48 -21.87 42.34
N TYR A 400 -50.26 -20.57 42.23
CA TYR A 400 -50.69 -19.67 41.18
C TYR A 400 -49.54 -19.42 40.21
N GLU A 401 -49.83 -19.48 38.93
CA GLU A 401 -48.93 -19.08 37.86
C GLU A 401 -49.20 -17.61 37.52
N ALA A 402 -48.13 -16.81 37.48
CA ALA A 402 -48.20 -15.39 37.19
C ALA A 402 -47.96 -15.12 35.69
N MET A 403 -48.90 -14.41 35.07
CA MET A 403 -48.83 -14.03 33.67
C MET A 403 -49.03 -12.52 33.54
N LEU A 404 -48.12 -11.86 32.82
CA LEU A 404 -48.25 -10.45 32.47
C LEU A 404 -48.75 -10.35 31.03
N LEU A 405 -49.93 -9.74 30.86
CA LEU A 405 -50.43 -9.29 29.57
C LEU A 405 -50.07 -7.80 29.43
N SER A 406 -49.28 -7.45 28.42
CA SER A 406 -48.83 -6.08 28.21
C SER A 406 -49.14 -5.63 26.79
N ASP A 407 -49.90 -4.56 26.65
CA ASP A 407 -50.23 -3.93 25.37
C ASP A 407 -49.36 -2.68 25.17
N GLY A 408 -48.72 -2.60 23.99
CA GLY A 408 -47.79 -1.54 23.64
C GLY A 408 -46.73 -1.95 22.61
N ILE A 409 -45.90 -0.99 22.22
CA ILE A 409 -44.76 -1.20 21.31
C ILE A 409 -43.76 -2.16 21.98
N PRO A 410 -43.08 -3.07 21.23
CA PRO A 410 -42.17 -4.08 21.81
C PRO A 410 -41.14 -3.53 22.80
N GLU A 411 -40.58 -2.35 22.54
CA GLU A 411 -39.61 -1.68 23.41
C GLU A 411 -40.24 -1.24 24.75
N ALA A 412 -41.49 -0.78 24.71
CA ALA A 412 -42.25 -0.37 25.88
C ALA A 412 -42.63 -1.56 26.75
N VAL A 413 -43.12 -2.64 26.11
CA VAL A 413 -43.45 -3.91 26.77
C VAL A 413 -42.22 -4.52 27.44
N GLN A 414 -41.07 -4.49 26.76
CA GLN A 414 -39.80 -4.93 27.32
C GLN A 414 -39.44 -4.17 28.60
N ARG A 415 -39.66 -2.85 28.63
CA ARG A 415 -39.38 -2.00 29.80
C ARG A 415 -40.32 -2.34 30.94
N THR A 416 -41.62 -2.45 30.67
CA THR A 416 -42.63 -2.80 31.67
C THR A 416 -42.41 -4.19 32.26
N ALA A 417 -42.11 -5.19 31.42
CA ALA A 417 -41.81 -6.53 31.89
C ALA A 417 -40.52 -6.59 32.72
N SER A 418 -39.51 -5.77 32.38
CA SER A 418 -38.29 -5.63 33.19
C SER A 418 -38.58 -5.00 34.55
N PHE A 419 -39.49 -4.03 34.60
CA PHE A 419 -39.97 -3.40 35.83
C PHE A 419 -40.71 -4.42 36.71
N VAL A 420 -41.73 -5.10 36.18
CA VAL A 420 -42.49 -6.14 36.90
C VAL A 420 -41.56 -7.23 37.44
N ARG A 421 -40.60 -7.70 36.63
CA ARG A 421 -39.64 -8.71 37.07
C ARG A 421 -38.76 -8.24 38.23
N ARG A 422 -38.43 -6.95 38.30
CA ARG A 422 -37.68 -6.37 39.43
C ARG A 422 -38.49 -6.46 40.72
N ILE A 423 -39.79 -6.20 40.66
CA ILE A 423 -40.71 -6.38 41.79
C ILE A 423 -40.71 -7.86 42.23
N LEU A 424 -40.81 -8.81 41.28
CA LEU A 424 -40.77 -10.24 41.60
C LEU A 424 -39.45 -10.68 42.27
N LEU A 425 -38.32 -10.12 41.86
CA LEU A 425 -37.03 -10.39 42.49
C LEU A 425 -37.02 -9.88 43.94
N LYS A 426 -37.54 -8.67 44.19
CA LYS A 426 -37.68 -8.14 45.56
C LYS A 426 -38.60 -9.02 46.40
N TRP A 427 -39.70 -9.51 45.84
CA TRP A 427 -40.59 -10.45 46.52
C TRP A 427 -39.86 -11.73 46.92
N ASN A 428 -39.10 -12.37 46.02
CA ASN A 428 -38.33 -13.58 46.34
C ASN A 428 -37.34 -13.35 47.49
N VAL A 429 -36.72 -12.17 47.57
CA VAL A 429 -35.85 -11.79 48.70
C VAL A 429 -36.66 -11.62 49.99
N ARG A 430 -37.82 -10.95 49.95
CA ARG A 430 -38.72 -10.76 51.10
C ARG A 430 -39.24 -12.10 51.61
N ARG A 431 -39.71 -12.96 50.71
CA ARG A 431 -40.16 -14.34 50.97
C ARG A 431 -39.09 -15.18 51.69
N GLY A 432 -37.84 -15.08 51.25
CA GLY A 432 -36.71 -15.76 51.90
C GLY A 432 -36.45 -15.27 53.33
N LYS A 433 -36.68 -13.98 53.61
CA LYS A 433 -36.55 -13.42 54.97
C LYS A 433 -37.71 -13.83 55.88
N LEU A 434 -38.95 -13.83 55.37
CA LEU A 434 -40.16 -14.23 56.12
C LEU A 434 -40.06 -15.69 56.60
N LYS A 435 -39.67 -16.61 55.70
CA LYS A 435 -39.44 -18.03 56.05
C LYS A 435 -38.32 -18.24 57.07
N ARG A 436 -37.29 -17.41 57.07
CA ARG A 436 -36.22 -17.48 58.10
C ARG A 436 -36.66 -16.92 59.46
N SER A 437 -37.63 -16.01 59.49
CA SER A 437 -38.13 -15.43 60.74
C SER A 437 -39.16 -16.35 61.43
N SER A 438 -40.02 -17.04 60.67
CA SER A 438 -40.99 -18.00 61.22
C SER A 438 -40.32 -19.24 61.82
N LEU A 439 -39.15 -19.65 61.30
CA LEU A 439 -38.31 -20.70 61.89
C LEU A 439 -37.59 -20.28 63.18
N LYS A 440 -37.45 -18.98 63.46
CA LYS A 440 -36.84 -18.45 64.69
C LYS A 440 -37.84 -18.16 65.80
N SER A 441 -39.11 -17.98 65.49
CA SER A 441 -40.19 -17.74 66.46
C SER A 441 -40.90 -19.02 66.94
N GLY A 442 -40.49 -20.18 66.45
CA GLY A 442 -41.04 -21.50 66.80
C GLY A 442 -40.10 -22.39 67.63
N VAL A 443 -39.15 -21.79 68.37
CA VAL A 443 -38.30 -22.46 69.37
C VAL A 443 -38.66 -21.96 70.76
#